data_AF-A0A945X1H9-F1
#
_entry.id   AF-A0A945X1H9-F1
#
_cell.length_a   1.000
_cell.length_b   1.000
_cell.length_c   1.000
_cell.angle_alpha   90.00
_cell.angle_beta   90.00
_cell.angle_gamma   90.00
#
_symmetry.space_group_name_H-M   'P 1'
#
loop_
_entity.id
_entity.type
_entity.pdbx_description
1 polymer ?
#
loop_
_entity_poly.entity_id
_entity_poly.type
_entity_poly.pdbx_seq_one_letter_code
_entity_poly.pdbx_strand_id
1 'polypeptide(L)'
;MVFQRMRVASAMVVVTLSLGALPQSASARSVNDAFARGELFIWNRFADFLEMARGGVAVGPAIGGEIALTDKVRVGAYRVDESGATFPHFIPPLWAVPWLEGEPVFRKHGGSYWRWSFFQWDKESSEQHDVRFPRDPKDLRAQLALGLVHGYMNVQTREVGDFFAGIVGFDPMGDDEELDPNTTREPARHLGRGLSNLATGIFEVPKNMHRVNRDRGGFAALTVGLAQGIWRFGTREAVGLMETVTFPMGWKPILEPEFPFQPTKSTEWRINEPDFRRNF
;
A
#
# COMPACT_ATOMS: atom_id res chain seq x y z
N MET A 1 2.62 42.26 38.64
CA MET A 1 3.26 42.60 37.34
C MET A 1 3.87 41.29 36.82
N VAL A 2 3.52 40.69 35.67
CA VAL A 2 3.04 41.13 34.34
C VAL A 2 4.20 41.27 33.32
N PHE A 3 4.12 40.44 32.26
CA PHE A 3 4.83 40.41 30.97
C PHE A 3 6.37 40.07 30.97
N GLN A 4 6.86 39.02 30.27
CA GLN A 4 6.88 38.67 28.81
C GLN A 4 8.10 39.34 28.13
N ARG A 5 8.99 38.65 27.38
CA ARG A 5 8.76 38.18 25.99
C ARG A 5 9.76 37.12 25.48
N MET A 6 9.19 36.15 24.77
CA MET A 6 9.64 35.52 23.50
C MET A 6 11.14 35.47 23.18
N ARG A 7 11.66 34.24 23.04
CA ARG A 7 12.74 33.89 22.09
C ARG A 7 12.35 32.67 21.25
N VAL A 8 11.38 32.89 20.37
CA VAL A 8 11.23 32.12 19.13
C VAL A 8 12.04 32.85 18.05
N ALA A 9 12.51 32.12 17.04
CA ALA A 9 13.34 32.58 15.91
C ALA A 9 14.85 32.83 16.20
N SER A 10 15.66 31.77 16.05
CA SER A 10 17.09 31.82 15.65
C SER A 10 17.61 30.49 15.06
N ALA A 11 16.73 29.55 14.68
CA ALA A 11 17.10 28.20 14.19
C ALA A 11 16.94 28.05 12.66
N MET A 12 17.00 29.15 11.90
CA MET A 12 17.09 29.15 10.44
C MET A 12 18.22 30.08 10.00
N VAL A 13 18.88 29.71 8.90
CA VAL A 13 19.95 30.45 8.21
C VAL A 13 21.30 30.48 8.94
N VAL A 14 21.88 29.29 9.14
CA VAL A 14 23.32 29.08 8.87
C VAL A 14 23.47 27.88 7.91
N VAL A 15 22.81 27.99 6.76
CA VAL A 15 23.23 27.27 5.55
C VAL A 15 24.15 28.22 4.79
N THR A 16 25.37 27.75 4.46
CA THR A 16 26.40 28.32 3.56
C THR A 16 27.76 28.48 4.25
N LEU A 17 28.81 27.98 3.59
CA LEU A 17 30.26 28.13 3.88
C LEU A 17 30.87 27.30 5.04
N SER A 18 30.83 25.97 4.88
CA SER A 18 31.96 25.11 5.25
C SER A 18 32.15 23.96 4.25
N LEU A 19 32.27 24.32 2.96
CA LEU A 19 32.77 23.41 1.91
C LEU A 19 34.26 23.11 2.14
N GLY A 20 34.53 22.09 2.97
CA GLY A 20 35.87 21.62 3.28
C GLY A 20 35.95 20.09 3.17
N ALA A 21 36.21 19.60 1.95
CA ALA A 21 36.69 18.25 1.65
C ALA A 21 36.04 17.07 2.43
N LEU A 22 34.72 16.90 2.33
CA LEU A 22 34.11 15.58 2.57
C LEU A 22 34.23 14.72 1.31
N PRO A 23 34.60 13.42 1.43
CA PRO A 23 34.67 12.53 0.28
C PRO A 23 33.27 12.39 -0.36
N GLN A 24 33.19 12.64 -1.67
CA GLN A 24 31.92 12.74 -2.42
C GLN A 24 31.01 11.51 -2.26
N SER A 25 31.58 10.32 -2.03
CA SER A 25 30.81 9.08 -1.81
C SER A 25 30.07 9.04 -0.47
N ALA A 26 30.63 9.62 0.60
CA ALA A 26 29.99 9.64 1.92
C ALA A 26 28.91 10.73 2.00
N SER A 27 29.17 11.91 1.43
CA SER A 27 28.22 13.02 1.42
C SER A 27 27.07 12.83 0.42
N ALA A 28 27.30 12.22 -0.74
CA ALA A 28 26.22 11.86 -1.65
C ALA A 28 25.30 10.79 -1.06
N ARG A 29 25.89 9.80 -0.34
CA ARG A 29 25.11 8.78 0.37
C ARG A 29 24.28 9.40 1.49
N SER A 30 24.84 10.28 2.32
CA SER A 30 24.07 10.92 3.40
C SER A 30 22.96 11.84 2.90
N VAL A 31 23.16 12.55 1.79
CA VAL A 31 22.11 13.37 1.16
C VAL A 31 21.01 12.49 0.56
N ASN A 32 21.36 11.42 -0.16
CA ASN A 32 20.35 10.52 -0.72
C ASN A 32 19.57 9.78 0.38
N ASP A 33 20.26 9.30 1.42
CA ASP A 33 19.60 8.65 2.55
C ASP A 33 18.68 9.63 3.31
N ALA A 34 19.01 10.93 3.36
CA ALA A 34 18.10 11.95 3.91
C ALA A 34 16.84 12.15 3.05
N PHE A 35 16.98 12.18 1.71
CA PHE A 35 15.82 12.22 0.81
C PHE A 35 14.97 10.95 0.90
N ALA A 36 15.59 9.78 0.88
CA ALA A 36 14.90 8.49 1.01
C ALA A 36 14.21 8.33 2.38
N ARG A 37 14.79 8.83 3.48
CA ARG A 37 14.10 8.89 4.79
C ARG A 37 12.92 9.85 4.77
N GLY A 38 13.06 11.02 4.17
CA GLY A 38 11.98 11.99 4.04
C GLY A 38 10.83 11.48 3.18
N GLU A 39 11.14 10.69 2.15
CA GLU A 39 10.14 10.04 1.30
C GLU A 39 9.48 8.86 1.99
N LEU A 40 10.23 7.95 2.64
CA LEU A 40 9.66 6.89 3.48
C LEU A 40 8.74 7.46 4.55
N PHE A 41 9.15 8.53 5.23
CA PHE A 41 8.31 9.18 6.22
C PHE A 41 6.95 9.58 5.63
N ILE A 42 6.92 10.15 4.43
CA ILE A 42 5.67 10.49 3.73
C ILE A 42 4.90 9.22 3.33
N TRP A 43 5.57 8.17 2.86
CA TRP A 43 4.94 6.91 2.47
C TRP A 43 4.35 6.14 3.65
N ASN A 44 5.05 6.06 4.78
CA ASN A 44 4.55 5.44 6.00
C ASN A 44 3.33 6.22 6.49
N ARG A 45 3.42 7.56 6.64
CA ARG A 45 2.24 8.37 7.02
C ARG A 45 1.07 8.27 6.03
N PHE A 46 1.34 7.95 4.75
CA PHE A 46 0.29 7.62 3.79
C PHE A 46 -0.25 6.18 3.99
N ALA A 47 0.60 5.21 4.30
CA ALA A 47 0.23 3.83 4.64
C ALA A 47 -0.66 3.80 5.89
N ASP A 48 -0.23 4.31 7.05
CA ASP A 48 -1.08 4.28 8.24
C ASP A 48 -2.39 5.06 8.03
N PHE A 49 -2.40 6.16 7.28
CA PHE A 49 -3.64 6.85 6.88
C PHE A 49 -4.61 5.96 6.08
N LEU A 50 -4.10 5.07 5.23
CA LEU A 50 -4.91 4.10 4.47
C LEU A 50 -5.35 2.92 5.34
N GLU A 51 -4.49 2.47 6.25
CA GLU A 51 -4.72 1.39 7.22
C GLU A 51 -5.75 1.77 8.30
N MET A 52 -5.89 3.08 8.61
CA MET A 52 -6.93 3.60 9.51
C MET A 52 -8.31 3.06 9.16
N ALA A 53 -8.65 3.01 7.86
CA ALA A 53 -9.99 2.76 7.38
C ALA A 53 -10.06 1.43 6.61
N ARG A 54 -10.46 0.37 7.30
CA ARG A 54 -10.71 -0.95 6.69
C ARG A 54 -12.18 -1.12 6.35
N GLY A 55 -12.47 -1.83 5.26
CA GLY A 55 -13.84 -1.99 4.77
C GLY A 55 -14.11 -3.33 4.13
N GLY A 56 -15.36 -3.55 3.75
CA GLY A 56 -15.73 -4.72 2.98
C GLY A 56 -17.18 -4.70 2.53
N VAL A 57 -17.46 -5.63 1.61
CA VAL A 57 -18.80 -5.85 1.06
C VAL A 57 -19.13 -7.32 1.22
N ALA A 58 -20.34 -7.58 1.71
CA ALA A 58 -20.82 -8.93 1.94
C ALA A 58 -22.23 -9.15 1.41
N VAL A 59 -22.54 -10.40 1.06
CA VAL A 59 -23.77 -10.80 0.39
C VAL A 59 -24.46 -11.96 1.12
N GLY A 60 -25.70 -11.76 1.57
CA GLY A 60 -26.52 -12.79 2.23
C GLY A 60 -27.58 -12.26 3.22
N PRO A 61 -28.30 -13.14 3.95
CA PRO A 61 -29.39 -12.76 4.87
C PRO A 61 -29.01 -11.97 6.15
N ALA A 62 -28.91 -10.62 6.05
CA ALA A 62 -28.80 -9.72 7.21
C ALA A 62 -30.02 -8.84 7.52
N ILE A 63 -30.02 -8.31 8.75
CA ILE A 63 -30.89 -7.24 9.26
C ILE A 63 -30.00 -6.38 10.16
N GLY A 64 -29.60 -5.18 9.75
CA GLY A 64 -28.61 -4.29 10.42
C GLY A 64 -29.05 -3.59 11.72
N GLY A 65 -28.08 -3.01 12.42
CA GLY A 65 -28.25 -2.28 13.68
C GLY A 65 -27.07 -2.47 14.63
N GLU A 66 -26.49 -1.38 15.08
CA GLU A 66 -25.06 -1.35 15.41
C GLU A 66 -24.70 -0.27 16.43
N ILE A 67 -23.40 -0.22 16.72
CA ILE A 67 -22.52 0.90 17.08
C ILE A 67 -21.56 0.28 18.08
N ALA A 68 -20.25 0.30 17.79
CA ALA A 68 -19.26 -0.29 18.67
C ALA A 68 -18.20 0.71 19.11
N LEU A 69 -17.70 0.46 20.31
CA LEU A 69 -16.56 1.12 20.94
C LEU A 69 -15.59 0.00 21.35
N THR A 70 -14.29 0.18 21.28
CA THR A 70 -13.57 1.20 22.07
C THR A 70 -13.80 1.03 23.57
N ASP A 71 -13.45 -0.14 24.11
CA ASP A 71 -13.64 -0.56 25.51
C ASP A 71 -15.11 -0.49 26.01
N LYS A 72 -16.08 -0.43 25.07
CA LYS A 72 -17.50 -0.04 25.25
C LYS A 72 -17.62 1.47 25.60
N VAL A 73 -18.57 2.23 25.06
CA VAL A 73 -19.98 2.31 25.48
C VAL A 73 -20.92 2.54 24.28
N ARG A 74 -21.19 1.50 23.52
CA ARG A 74 -22.41 1.32 22.73
C ARG A 74 -22.43 -0.08 22.18
N VAL A 75 -23.64 -0.46 21.82
CA VAL A 75 -24.06 -1.79 21.47
C VAL A 75 -25.21 -1.52 20.48
N GLY A 76 -25.47 -2.43 19.52
CA GLY A 76 -26.63 -2.33 18.62
C GLY A 76 -27.23 -3.69 18.26
N ALA A 77 -28.19 -3.73 17.32
CA ALA A 77 -28.98 -4.90 16.98
C ALA A 77 -28.90 -5.40 15.51
N TYR A 78 -28.11 -6.43 15.14
CA TYR A 78 -28.13 -6.96 13.76
C TYR A 78 -28.04 -8.47 13.55
N ARG A 79 -29.01 -9.10 12.85
CA ARG A 79 -28.89 -10.43 12.20
C ARG A 79 -27.97 -10.33 10.98
N VAL A 80 -27.26 -11.40 10.63
CA VAL A 80 -26.59 -11.68 9.37
C VAL A 80 -26.35 -13.16 9.22
N ASP A 81 -26.18 -13.52 7.96
CA ASP A 81 -25.75 -14.75 7.34
C ASP A 81 -25.19 -14.23 6.01
N GLU A 82 -23.90 -14.38 5.72
CA GLU A 82 -23.30 -13.72 4.55
C GLU A 82 -22.08 -14.47 4.02
N SER A 83 -21.73 -14.17 2.76
CA SER A 83 -20.44 -14.43 2.16
C SER A 83 -19.93 -13.11 1.59
N GLY A 84 -18.74 -12.67 2.01
CA GLY A 84 -18.20 -11.38 1.64
C GLY A 84 -16.69 -11.36 1.47
N ALA A 85 -16.19 -10.18 1.14
CA ALA A 85 -14.78 -9.88 1.03
C ALA A 85 -14.47 -8.60 1.80
N THR A 86 -13.57 -8.72 2.77
CA THR A 86 -12.88 -7.59 3.40
C THR A 86 -11.76 -7.15 2.46
N PHE A 87 -11.62 -5.85 2.26
CA PHE A 87 -10.48 -5.25 1.59
C PHE A 87 -9.70 -4.39 2.60
N PRO A 88 -8.35 -4.41 2.57
CA PRO A 88 -7.54 -3.64 3.50
C PRO A 88 -7.68 -2.13 3.29
N HIS A 89 -7.90 -1.69 2.03
CA HIS A 89 -7.97 -0.29 1.65
C HIS A 89 -9.26 0.01 0.86
N PHE A 90 -9.90 1.17 1.08
CA PHE A 90 -11.07 1.61 0.30
C PHE A 90 -10.74 2.08 -1.13
N ILE A 91 -9.45 2.23 -1.47
CA ILE A 91 -8.99 2.79 -2.74
C ILE A 91 -8.48 1.65 -3.64
N PRO A 92 -9.16 1.28 -4.74
CA PRO A 92 -8.84 0.09 -5.52
C PRO A 92 -7.41 -0.01 -6.08
N PRO A 93 -6.74 1.09 -6.52
CA PRO A 93 -5.32 1.04 -6.88
C PRO A 93 -4.40 0.52 -5.77
N LEU A 94 -4.75 0.75 -4.50
CA LEU A 94 -3.95 0.35 -3.33
C LEU A 94 -4.22 -1.10 -2.89
N TRP A 95 -5.01 -1.84 -3.65
CA TRP A 95 -5.08 -3.30 -3.59
C TRP A 95 -3.87 -3.97 -4.26
N ALA A 96 -3.13 -3.23 -5.09
CA ALA A 96 -1.87 -3.72 -5.65
C ALA A 96 -0.80 -3.97 -4.58
N VAL A 97 -0.83 -3.25 -3.46
CA VAL A 97 0.13 -3.39 -2.35
C VAL A 97 0.01 -4.77 -1.68
N PRO A 98 -1.14 -5.19 -1.10
CA PRO A 98 -1.33 -6.56 -0.62
C PRO A 98 -1.04 -7.64 -1.66
N TRP A 99 -1.37 -7.39 -2.94
CA TRP A 99 -1.11 -8.34 -4.02
C TRP A 99 0.39 -8.54 -4.28
N LEU A 100 1.18 -7.45 -4.27
CA LEU A 100 2.64 -7.50 -4.34
C LEU A 100 3.26 -8.10 -3.08
N GLU A 101 2.58 -7.96 -1.94
CA GLU A 101 2.99 -8.55 -0.67
C GLU A 101 2.74 -10.07 -0.59
N GLY A 102 2.00 -10.66 -1.53
CA GLY A 102 1.55 -12.05 -1.45
C GLY A 102 0.39 -12.26 -0.48
N GLU A 103 -0.13 -11.19 0.13
CA GLU A 103 -1.29 -11.19 1.00
C GLU A 103 -2.60 -11.25 0.18
N PRO A 104 -3.65 -11.92 0.68
CA PRO A 104 -4.95 -11.93 0.03
C PRO A 104 -5.60 -10.53 0.08
N VAL A 105 -5.51 -9.81 -1.05
CA VAL A 105 -6.24 -8.56 -1.35
C VAL A 105 -7.69 -8.56 -0.84
N PHE A 106 -8.35 -9.70 -1.02
CA PHE A 106 -9.71 -9.94 -0.57
C PHE A 106 -9.68 -11.07 0.46
N ARG A 107 -9.76 -10.71 1.74
CA ARG A 107 -9.96 -11.68 2.81
C ARG A 107 -11.42 -12.10 2.77
N LYS A 108 -11.67 -13.28 2.18
CA LYS A 108 -13.00 -13.87 2.10
C LYS A 108 -13.47 -14.26 3.49
N HIS A 109 -14.68 -13.87 3.82
CA HIS A 109 -15.33 -14.17 5.10
C HIS A 109 -16.75 -14.69 4.83
N GLY A 110 -17.30 -15.48 5.75
CA GLY A 110 -18.69 -15.88 5.65
C GLY A 110 -19.19 -16.63 6.87
N GLY A 111 -20.50 -16.53 7.11
CA GLY A 111 -21.15 -17.05 8.32
C GLY A 111 -22.22 -16.09 8.84
N SER A 112 -22.79 -16.42 10.00
CA SER A 112 -24.02 -15.79 10.50
C SER A 112 -23.82 -15.12 11.87
N TYR A 113 -23.95 -13.79 11.93
CA TYR A 113 -23.76 -12.97 13.15
C TYR A 113 -25.08 -12.27 13.53
N TRP A 114 -25.54 -12.38 14.77
CA TRP A 114 -26.76 -11.72 15.25
C TRP A 114 -26.43 -10.65 16.30
N ARG A 115 -27.31 -9.68 16.57
CA ARG A 115 -27.07 -8.69 17.62
C ARG A 115 -28.34 -8.05 18.11
N TRP A 116 -28.29 -7.53 19.34
CA TRP A 116 -29.34 -6.85 20.09
C TRP A 116 -28.52 -6.24 21.31
N SER A 117 -28.77 -5.01 21.81
CA SER A 117 -27.93 -4.16 22.72
C SER A 117 -28.44 -3.72 24.12
N PHE A 118 -27.68 -3.94 25.23
CA PHE A 118 -27.92 -3.48 26.63
C PHE A 118 -29.35 -2.94 26.93
N PHE A 119 -30.21 -3.83 27.43
CA PHE A 119 -31.62 -4.04 27.05
C PHE A 119 -31.85 -5.02 25.88
N GLN A 120 -30.98 -6.03 25.66
CA GLN A 120 -31.03 -7.00 24.52
C GLN A 120 -29.79 -8.01 24.51
N TRP A 121 -29.52 -8.81 23.42
CA TRP A 121 -28.50 -9.92 23.27
C TRP A 121 -27.72 -10.04 21.90
N ASP A 122 -26.42 -10.42 21.88
CA ASP A 122 -25.52 -10.68 20.70
C ASP A 122 -25.52 -12.14 20.09
N LYS A 123 -24.89 -12.39 18.91
CA LYS A 123 -24.33 -13.69 18.40
C LYS A 123 -23.28 -13.52 17.26
N GLU A 124 -22.30 -14.42 17.11
CA GLU A 124 -21.23 -14.37 16.08
C GLU A 124 -20.80 -15.79 15.65
N SER A 125 -20.38 -16.06 14.39
CA SER A 125 -19.59 -17.28 14.07
C SER A 125 -18.96 -17.34 12.65
N SER A 126 -17.65 -17.62 12.63
CA SER A 126 -17.09 -18.80 11.94
C SER A 126 -15.95 -19.41 12.78
N GLU A 127 -16.34 -20.22 13.78
CA GLU A 127 -15.53 -21.12 14.64
C GLU A 127 -14.39 -20.63 15.56
N GLN A 128 -13.85 -19.41 15.49
CA GLN A 128 -13.09 -18.91 16.65
C GLN A 128 -13.05 -17.39 16.84
N HIS A 129 -12.65 -16.63 15.83
CA HIS A 129 -12.80 -15.19 15.80
C HIS A 129 -13.04 -14.71 14.37
N ASP A 130 -13.82 -13.63 14.29
CA ASP A 130 -14.12 -12.82 13.12
C ASP A 130 -15.02 -13.36 12.01
N VAL A 131 -16.01 -12.52 11.67
CA VAL A 131 -16.83 -12.66 10.46
C VAL A 131 -16.56 -11.49 9.50
N ARG A 132 -15.77 -10.46 9.85
CA ARG A 132 -15.58 -9.27 8.97
C ARG A 132 -14.19 -8.61 9.01
N PHE A 133 -13.55 -8.44 10.16
CA PHE A 133 -12.25 -7.75 10.30
C PHE A 133 -11.71 -7.84 11.75
N PRO A 134 -10.38 -8.03 11.95
CA PRO A 134 -9.76 -8.02 13.27
C PRO A 134 -10.22 -6.86 14.14
N ARG A 135 -10.38 -7.12 15.44
CA ARG A 135 -11.00 -6.20 16.40
C ARG A 135 -10.04 -5.88 17.52
N ASP A 136 -9.46 -4.69 17.48
CA ASP A 136 -8.77 -4.18 18.66
C ASP A 136 -9.78 -3.68 19.71
N PRO A 137 -9.45 -3.77 21.02
CA PRO A 137 -10.34 -3.28 22.08
C PRO A 137 -10.76 -1.83 21.86
N LYS A 138 -9.90 -1.02 21.22
CA LYS A 138 -10.09 0.42 21.06
C LYS A 138 -10.86 0.83 19.79
N ASP A 139 -11.31 -0.09 18.94
CA ASP A 139 -11.80 0.25 17.59
C ASP A 139 -13.19 0.90 17.48
N LEU A 140 -13.25 1.96 16.66
CA LEU A 140 -14.47 2.68 16.28
C LEU A 140 -15.07 2.02 15.03
N ARG A 141 -16.22 1.35 15.20
CA ARG A 141 -16.82 0.53 14.12
C ARG A 141 -18.20 1.04 13.73
N ALA A 142 -18.44 1.12 12.42
CA ALA A 142 -19.72 1.46 11.81
C ALA A 142 -20.14 0.40 10.79
N GLN A 143 -21.37 -0.10 10.88
CA GLN A 143 -21.85 -1.28 10.14
C GLN A 143 -23.31 -1.13 9.72
N LEU A 144 -23.53 -0.92 8.41
CA LEU A 144 -24.86 -0.72 7.83
C LEU A 144 -25.24 -1.91 6.93
N ALA A 145 -26.30 -2.62 7.31
CA ALA A 145 -26.71 -3.87 6.67
C ALA A 145 -28.21 -3.81 6.30
N LEU A 146 -28.51 -3.79 5.00
CA LEU A 146 -29.86 -3.69 4.45
C LEU A 146 -30.06 -4.66 3.27
N GLY A 147 -30.95 -5.64 3.43
CA GLY A 147 -31.33 -6.56 2.35
C GLY A 147 -30.27 -7.66 2.12
N LEU A 148 -29.79 -7.77 0.88
CA LEU A 148 -28.82 -8.79 0.47
C LEU A 148 -27.37 -8.29 0.39
N VAL A 149 -27.12 -6.97 0.50
CA VAL A 149 -25.78 -6.38 0.36
C VAL A 149 -25.48 -5.53 1.58
N HIS A 150 -24.32 -5.75 2.18
CA HIS A 150 -23.95 -5.17 3.47
C HIS A 150 -22.62 -4.46 3.35
N GLY A 151 -22.59 -3.20 3.79
CA GLY A 151 -21.39 -2.36 3.83
C GLY A 151 -20.94 -2.15 5.26
N TYR A 152 -19.66 -2.38 5.54
CA TYR A 152 -19.10 -2.17 6.86
C TYR A 152 -17.77 -1.42 6.77
N MET A 153 -17.48 -0.63 7.81
CA MET A 153 -16.22 0.07 7.97
C MET A 153 -15.72 -0.02 9.42
N ASN A 154 -14.42 -0.27 9.57
CA ASN A 154 -13.71 -0.16 10.84
C ASN A 154 -12.73 1.01 10.75
N VAL A 155 -12.74 1.88 11.76
CA VAL A 155 -11.69 2.85 12.00
C VAL A 155 -10.82 2.30 13.13
N GLN A 156 -9.65 1.79 12.73
CA GLN A 156 -8.68 1.20 13.65
C GLN A 156 -8.01 2.31 14.44
N THR A 157 -8.36 2.44 15.72
CA THR A 157 -7.90 3.60 16.53
C THR A 157 -6.43 3.54 16.90
N ARG A 158 -5.82 2.35 16.79
CA ARG A 158 -4.37 2.16 16.95
C ARG A 158 -3.62 2.81 15.79
N GLU A 159 -3.99 2.53 14.55
CA GLU A 159 -3.42 3.19 13.36
C GLU A 159 -3.67 4.70 13.36
N VAL A 160 -4.86 5.14 13.81
CA VAL A 160 -5.13 6.58 14.01
C VAL A 160 -4.16 7.18 15.03
N GLY A 161 -3.92 6.47 16.13
CA GLY A 161 -2.95 6.88 17.15
C GLY A 161 -1.52 6.90 16.63
N ASP A 162 -1.13 5.90 15.84
CA ASP A 162 0.20 5.81 15.25
C ASP A 162 0.43 6.93 14.24
N PHE A 163 -0.46 7.12 13.27
CA PHE A 163 -0.40 8.25 12.33
C PHE A 163 -0.17 9.61 13.02
N PHE A 164 -0.93 9.89 14.08
CA PHE A 164 -0.75 11.15 14.82
C PHE A 164 0.54 11.19 15.65
N ALA A 165 1.05 10.06 16.10
CA ALA A 165 2.35 9.96 16.75
C ALA A 165 3.51 10.13 15.74
N GLY A 166 3.43 9.51 14.57
CA GLY A 166 4.43 9.59 13.51
C GLY A 166 4.47 10.96 12.84
N ILE A 167 3.41 11.77 12.86
CA ILE A 167 3.49 13.20 12.50
C ILE A 167 4.58 13.93 13.31
N VAL A 168 4.86 13.51 14.55
CA VAL A 168 5.96 14.03 15.38
C VAL A 168 7.18 13.10 15.45
N GLY A 169 7.24 12.08 14.58
CA GLY A 169 8.34 11.11 14.48
C GLY A 169 8.39 10.09 15.63
N PHE A 170 7.24 9.76 16.23
CA PHE A 170 7.12 8.70 17.23
C PHE A 170 6.32 7.53 16.64
N ASP A 171 6.89 6.32 16.69
CA ASP A 171 6.26 5.07 16.26
C ASP A 171 5.92 4.20 17.50
N PRO A 172 4.68 4.27 18.02
CA PRO A 172 4.17 3.35 19.04
C PRO A 172 4.04 1.88 18.62
N MET A 173 3.79 1.60 17.33
CA MET A 173 3.41 0.27 16.85
C MET A 173 4.62 -0.59 16.49
N GLY A 174 5.72 0.05 16.09
CA GLY A 174 6.92 -0.61 15.59
C GLY A 174 6.73 -1.17 14.19
N ASP A 175 5.89 -0.58 13.35
CA ASP A 175 5.56 -1.02 11.99
C ASP A 175 6.00 -0.05 10.88
N ASP A 176 6.56 1.12 11.22
CA ASP A 176 7.25 1.98 10.25
C ASP A 176 8.28 1.17 9.43
N GLU A 177 8.26 1.35 8.11
CA GLU A 177 9.31 0.82 7.23
C GLU A 177 10.58 1.67 7.34
N GLU A 178 11.73 0.99 7.41
CA GLU A 178 13.04 1.62 7.59
C GLU A 178 13.97 1.37 6.38
N LEU A 179 14.89 2.31 6.15
CA LEU A 179 15.96 2.13 5.17
C LEU A 179 16.96 1.06 5.63
N ASP A 180 16.97 -0.11 4.96
CA ASP A 180 18.08 -1.07 5.08
C ASP A 180 19.43 -0.36 4.85
N PRO A 181 20.38 -0.40 5.80
CA PRO A 181 21.70 0.21 5.64
C PRO A 181 22.64 -0.57 4.70
N ASN A 182 22.34 -1.85 4.43
CA ASN A 182 23.22 -2.74 3.65
C ASN A 182 22.91 -2.74 2.15
N THR A 183 21.67 -2.47 1.75
CA THR A 183 21.28 -2.40 0.34
C THR A 183 21.90 -1.20 -0.40
N THR A 184 22.55 -1.47 -1.52
CA THR A 184 23.03 -0.46 -2.47
C THR A 184 21.85 0.19 -3.20
N ARG A 185 21.67 1.50 -3.02
CA ARG A 185 20.65 2.29 -3.72
C ARG A 185 21.21 2.85 -5.03
N GLU A 186 20.43 2.77 -6.12
CA GLU A 186 20.76 3.37 -7.42
C GLU A 186 19.67 4.37 -7.89
N PRO A 187 19.46 5.53 -7.21
CA PRO A 187 18.35 6.45 -7.49
C PRO A 187 18.30 6.99 -8.92
N ALA A 188 19.46 7.30 -9.50
CA ALA A 188 19.55 7.80 -10.87
C ALA A 188 19.16 6.72 -11.91
N ARG A 189 19.44 5.44 -11.62
CA ARG A 189 19.00 4.32 -12.46
C ARG A 189 17.53 4.02 -12.24
N HIS A 190 17.05 4.11 -11.00
CA HIS A 190 15.63 3.95 -10.66
C HIS A 190 14.78 4.98 -11.44
N LEU A 191 15.17 6.26 -11.40
CA LEU A 191 14.54 7.32 -12.20
C LEU A 191 14.66 7.06 -13.72
N GLY A 192 15.86 6.72 -14.20
CA GLY A 192 16.10 6.46 -15.62
C GLY A 192 15.29 5.28 -16.16
N ARG A 193 15.10 4.24 -15.35
CA ARG A 193 14.24 3.09 -15.64
C ARG A 193 12.77 3.47 -15.61
N GLY A 194 12.31 4.17 -14.58
CA GLY A 194 10.93 4.65 -14.47
C GLY A 194 10.50 5.50 -15.68
N LEU A 195 11.32 6.51 -16.02
CA LEU A 195 11.10 7.36 -17.19
C LEU A 195 11.20 6.60 -18.51
N SER A 196 12.14 5.65 -18.63
CA SER A 196 12.21 4.78 -19.83
C SER A 196 10.97 3.90 -19.95
N ASN A 197 10.45 3.37 -18.84
CA ASN A 197 9.26 2.53 -18.80
C ASN A 197 8.02 3.32 -19.24
N LEU A 198 7.85 4.56 -18.76
CA LEU A 198 6.79 5.48 -19.21
C LEU A 198 6.93 5.92 -20.67
N ALA A 199 8.16 6.25 -21.12
CA ALA A 199 8.37 6.76 -22.46
C ALA A 199 8.29 5.69 -23.55
N THR A 200 8.53 4.41 -23.20
CA THR A 200 8.67 3.32 -24.18
C THR A 200 7.85 2.07 -23.87
N GLY A 201 6.99 2.09 -22.85
CA GLY A 201 6.14 0.95 -22.49
C GLY A 201 5.20 0.51 -23.61
N ILE A 202 4.70 1.46 -24.42
CA ILE A 202 3.83 1.20 -25.58
C ILE A 202 4.43 0.18 -26.57
N PHE A 203 5.76 0.06 -26.65
CA PHE A 203 6.42 -0.88 -27.54
C PHE A 203 6.32 -2.35 -27.07
N GLU A 204 5.88 -2.64 -25.85
CA GLU A 204 5.57 -4.02 -25.41
C GLU A 204 4.43 -4.63 -26.25
N VAL A 205 3.50 -3.82 -26.79
CA VAL A 205 2.41 -4.30 -27.64
C VAL A 205 2.93 -4.92 -28.96
N PRO A 206 3.59 -4.17 -29.87
CA PRO A 206 4.11 -4.74 -31.11
C PRO A 206 5.20 -5.81 -30.87
N LYS A 207 6.01 -5.66 -29.81
CA LYS A 207 7.03 -6.64 -29.42
C LYS A 207 6.42 -8.00 -29.04
N ASN A 208 5.33 -8.02 -28.26
CA ASN A 208 4.63 -9.26 -27.94
C ASN A 208 3.91 -9.86 -29.15
N MET A 209 3.25 -9.04 -29.98
CA MET A 209 2.62 -9.52 -31.21
C MET A 209 3.66 -10.18 -32.14
N HIS A 210 4.82 -9.56 -32.34
CA HIS A 210 5.89 -10.12 -33.16
C HIS A 210 6.46 -11.43 -32.59
N ARG A 211 6.64 -11.51 -31.27
CA ARG A 211 7.08 -12.73 -30.57
C ARG A 211 6.06 -13.86 -30.76
N VAL A 212 4.79 -13.62 -30.43
CA VAL A 212 3.74 -14.65 -30.57
C VAL A 212 3.51 -15.02 -32.05
N ASN A 213 3.73 -14.12 -33.00
CA ASN A 213 3.70 -14.44 -34.43
C ASN A 213 4.78 -15.46 -34.81
N ARG A 214 6.01 -15.31 -34.28
CA ARG A 214 7.10 -16.29 -34.50
C ARG A 214 6.82 -17.62 -33.80
N ASP A 215 6.27 -17.59 -32.60
CA ASP A 215 6.06 -18.79 -31.77
C ASP A 215 4.81 -19.60 -32.18
N ARG A 216 3.75 -18.93 -32.64
CA ARG A 216 2.39 -19.50 -32.80
C ARG A 216 1.61 -19.01 -34.03
N GLY A 217 2.21 -18.17 -34.89
CA GLY A 217 1.61 -17.67 -36.12
C GLY A 217 0.68 -16.45 -35.97
N GLY A 218 0.29 -15.87 -37.10
CA GLY A 218 -0.32 -14.54 -37.17
C GLY A 218 -1.68 -14.40 -36.46
N PHE A 219 -2.51 -15.44 -36.48
CA PHE A 219 -3.81 -15.39 -35.78
C PHE A 219 -3.63 -15.39 -34.26
N ALA A 220 -2.65 -16.14 -33.75
CA ALA A 220 -2.28 -16.11 -32.33
C ALA A 220 -1.67 -14.75 -31.94
N ALA A 221 -0.94 -14.10 -32.85
CA ALA A 221 -0.37 -12.77 -32.63
C ALA A 221 -1.46 -11.68 -32.48
N LEU A 222 -2.49 -11.71 -33.34
CA LEU A 222 -3.60 -10.74 -33.30
C LEU A 222 -4.53 -10.92 -32.09
N THR A 223 -4.58 -12.13 -31.51
CA THR A 223 -5.44 -12.47 -30.36
C THR A 223 -4.64 -12.46 -29.06
N VAL A 224 -3.90 -13.53 -28.79
CA VAL A 224 -3.11 -13.73 -27.56
C VAL A 224 -1.95 -12.75 -27.48
N GLY A 225 -1.26 -12.50 -28.61
CA GLY A 225 -0.14 -11.56 -28.67
C GLY A 225 -0.55 -10.11 -28.37
N LEU A 226 -1.68 -9.66 -28.90
CA LEU A 226 -2.25 -8.34 -28.64
C LEU A 226 -2.70 -8.19 -27.18
N ALA A 227 -3.48 -9.14 -26.66
CA ALA A 227 -3.96 -9.11 -25.28
C ALA A 227 -2.80 -9.14 -24.27
N GLN A 228 -1.81 -10.02 -24.48
CA GLN A 228 -0.60 -10.06 -23.65
C GLN A 228 0.25 -8.80 -23.81
N GLY A 229 0.27 -8.20 -25.00
CA GLY A 229 0.89 -6.90 -25.27
C GLY A 229 0.29 -5.77 -24.44
N ILE A 230 -1.03 -5.61 -24.49
CA ILE A 230 -1.77 -4.58 -23.74
C ILE A 230 -1.57 -4.75 -22.23
N TRP A 231 -1.63 -5.99 -21.72
CA TRP A 231 -1.35 -6.28 -20.31
C TRP A 231 0.06 -5.81 -19.89
N ARG A 232 1.11 -6.22 -20.63
CA ARG A 232 2.49 -5.84 -20.31
C ARG A 232 2.74 -4.34 -20.44
N PHE A 233 2.10 -3.69 -21.40
CA PHE A 233 2.12 -2.23 -21.54
C PHE A 233 1.55 -1.58 -20.27
N GLY A 234 0.30 -1.92 -19.88
CA GLY A 234 -0.34 -1.34 -18.70
C GLY A 234 0.46 -1.57 -17.40
N THR A 235 1.01 -2.77 -17.20
CA THR A 235 1.90 -3.03 -16.06
C THR A 235 3.17 -2.19 -16.11
N ARG A 236 3.80 -2.05 -17.29
CA ARG A 236 5.05 -1.29 -17.42
C ARG A 236 4.86 0.21 -17.26
N GLU A 237 3.75 0.78 -17.72
CA GLU A 237 3.39 2.18 -17.43
C GLU A 237 3.14 2.39 -15.93
N ALA A 238 2.39 1.48 -15.28
CA ALA A 238 2.11 1.58 -13.84
C ALA A 238 3.39 1.49 -13.00
N VAL A 239 4.26 0.51 -13.27
CA VAL A 239 5.57 0.40 -12.61
C VAL A 239 6.47 1.59 -12.96
N GLY A 240 6.48 2.02 -14.22
CA GLY A 240 7.25 3.20 -14.65
C GLY A 240 6.87 4.47 -13.91
N LEU A 241 5.56 4.68 -13.65
CA LEU A 241 5.06 5.77 -12.84
C LEU A 241 5.52 5.64 -11.38
N MET A 242 5.35 4.45 -10.78
CA MET A 242 5.79 4.18 -9.41
C MET A 242 7.29 4.43 -9.25
N GLU A 243 8.14 3.84 -10.08
CA GLU A 243 9.60 4.00 -10.05
C GLU A 243 10.05 5.45 -10.34
N THR A 244 9.25 6.24 -11.06
CA THR A 244 9.50 7.66 -11.29
C THR A 244 9.14 8.51 -10.07
N VAL A 245 8.04 8.21 -9.38
CA VAL A 245 7.65 8.91 -8.14
C VAL A 245 8.61 8.56 -7.00
N THR A 246 8.99 7.28 -6.89
CA THR A 246 9.78 6.71 -5.80
C THR A 246 11.28 6.63 -6.06
N PHE A 247 11.77 7.43 -7.01
CA PHE A 247 13.15 7.33 -7.47
C PHE A 247 14.23 7.51 -6.35
N PRO A 248 14.09 8.42 -5.36
CA PRO A 248 15.10 8.63 -4.30
C PRO A 248 15.45 7.37 -3.51
N MET A 249 14.48 6.47 -3.36
CA MET A 249 14.64 5.18 -2.69
C MET A 249 15.63 4.25 -3.38
N GLY A 250 15.78 4.37 -4.71
CA GLY A 250 16.81 3.69 -5.50
C GLY A 250 16.77 2.16 -5.52
N TRP A 251 15.58 1.54 -5.52
CA TRP A 251 15.41 0.08 -5.44
C TRP A 251 15.88 -0.71 -6.67
N LYS A 252 16.05 -2.03 -6.45
CA LYS A 252 16.18 -3.04 -7.51
C LYS A 252 14.95 -3.03 -8.46
N PRO A 253 15.10 -3.51 -9.70
CA PRO A 253 14.02 -3.49 -10.70
C PRO A 253 12.83 -4.38 -10.34
N ILE A 254 11.65 -3.75 -10.29
CA ILE A 254 10.35 -4.42 -10.11
C ILE A 254 9.97 -5.23 -11.36
N LEU A 255 10.41 -4.81 -12.55
CA LEU A 255 10.14 -5.53 -13.81
C LEU A 255 11.41 -6.11 -14.43
N GLU A 256 11.32 -7.37 -14.84
CA GLU A 256 12.30 -8.02 -15.71
C GLU A 256 11.70 -8.22 -17.12
N PRO A 257 12.35 -7.76 -18.21
CA PRO A 257 13.57 -6.92 -18.23
C PRO A 257 13.32 -5.49 -17.74
N GLU A 258 14.36 -4.88 -17.16
CA GLU A 258 14.25 -3.55 -16.53
C GLU A 258 13.93 -2.47 -17.56
N PHE A 259 14.56 -2.53 -18.74
CA PHE A 259 14.27 -1.68 -19.89
C PHE A 259 13.56 -2.46 -21.01
N PRO A 260 12.60 -1.85 -21.75
CA PRO A 260 11.90 -2.50 -22.86
C PRO A 260 12.80 -3.10 -23.95
N PHE A 261 13.98 -2.53 -24.17
CA PHE A 261 14.91 -2.88 -25.24
C PHE A 261 16.25 -3.47 -24.74
N GLN A 262 16.28 -4.03 -23.52
CA GLN A 262 17.52 -4.56 -22.92
C GLN A 262 18.07 -5.78 -23.70
N PRO A 263 19.34 -5.77 -24.17
CA PRO A 263 19.93 -6.85 -24.95
C PRO A 263 20.42 -8.03 -24.09
N THR A 264 19.46 -8.84 -23.62
CA THR A 264 19.57 -10.28 -23.29
C THR A 264 20.56 -10.76 -22.21
N LYS A 265 20.01 -11.32 -21.11
CA LYS A 265 20.39 -12.61 -20.49
C LYS A 265 19.43 -12.88 -19.31
N SER A 266 18.63 -13.96 -19.38
CA SER A 266 17.59 -14.37 -18.39
C SER A 266 16.36 -13.44 -18.28
N THR A 267 15.19 -13.88 -17.80
CA THR A 267 14.36 -15.00 -18.33
C THR A 267 12.88 -14.66 -18.18
N GLU A 268 12.10 -14.76 -19.25
CA GLU A 268 10.66 -14.44 -19.28
C GLU A 268 10.31 -13.00 -18.82
N TRP A 269 9.02 -12.65 -18.82
CA TRP A 269 8.56 -11.37 -18.29
C TRP A 269 8.09 -11.61 -16.87
N ARG A 270 8.73 -10.96 -15.89
CA ARG A 270 8.51 -11.22 -14.47
C ARG A 270 8.30 -9.89 -13.73
N ILE A 271 7.47 -9.96 -12.70
CA ILE A 271 7.32 -8.91 -11.69
C ILE A 271 8.06 -9.46 -10.47
N ASN A 272 9.08 -8.74 -10.03
CA ASN A 272 9.79 -9.01 -8.78
C ASN A 272 9.07 -8.31 -7.64
N GLU A 273 9.18 -8.88 -6.43
CA GLU A 273 8.77 -8.18 -5.22
C GLU A 273 9.68 -6.96 -5.00
N PRO A 274 9.10 -5.79 -4.66
CA PRO A 274 9.89 -4.59 -4.40
C PRO A 274 10.60 -4.64 -3.04
N ASP A 275 11.80 -4.03 -2.98
CA ASP A 275 12.74 -4.02 -1.83
C ASP A 275 12.24 -3.26 -0.56
N PHE A 276 10.94 -3.02 -0.40
CA PHE A 276 10.41 -2.31 0.77
C PHE A 276 10.56 -3.09 2.07
N ARG A 277 10.51 -4.42 2.01
CA ARG A 277 10.09 -5.24 3.15
C ARG A 277 11.20 -5.63 4.11
N ARG A 278 10.86 -5.58 5.40
CA ARG A 278 11.55 -6.27 6.50
C ARG A 278 11.93 -7.72 6.13
N ASN A 279 13.22 -8.03 6.20
CA ASN A 279 13.65 -9.40 6.44
C ASN A 279 13.42 -9.69 7.93
N PHE A 280 12.47 -10.59 8.23
CA PHE A 280 12.35 -11.24 9.54
C PHE A 280 13.46 -12.29 9.73
#